data_AF-A0A3L5TR11-F1
#
_entry.id   AF-A0A3L5TR11-F1
#
_cell.length_a   1.000
_cell.length_b   1.000
_cell.length_c   1.000
_cell.angle_alpha   90.00
_cell.angle_beta   90.00
_cell.angle_gamma   90.00
#
_symmetry.space_group_name_H-M   'P 1'
#
loop_
_entity.id
_entity.type
_entity.pdbx_description
1 polymer ?
#
loop_
_entity_poly.entity_id
_entity_poly.type
_entity_poly.pdbx_seq_one_letter_code
_entity_poly.pdbx_strand_id
1 'polypeptide(L)'
;LHSYCLNRDPDFFKDTLFVVDNLHWGNHTSCSRVYEAKFHPELSKVNTQMVEQNNAKLRKLKSNLSYMNYDNFMSHLNFFLWYCNMEHMLFKI
;
A
#
# COMPACT_ATOMS: atom_id res chain seq x y z
N LEU A 1 -17.58 3.58 0.67
CA LEU A 1 -16.95 4.76 1.29
C LEU A 1 -17.33 6.07 0.58
N HIS A 2 -17.04 6.21 -0.72
CA HIS A 2 -17.34 7.44 -1.48
C HIS A 2 -18.78 7.98 -1.26
N SER A 3 -19.81 7.16 -1.53
CA SER A 3 -21.22 7.57 -1.33
C SER A 3 -21.54 7.92 0.12
N TYR A 4 -20.92 7.23 1.08
CA TYR A 4 -21.11 7.52 2.49
C TYR A 4 -20.56 8.92 2.86
N CYS A 5 -19.36 9.26 2.37
CA CYS A 5 -18.75 10.57 2.60
C CYS A 5 -19.60 11.71 2.01
N LEU A 6 -20.03 11.57 0.74
CA LEU A 6 -20.89 12.56 0.10
C LEU A 6 -22.25 12.70 0.79
N ASN A 7 -22.81 11.62 1.34
CA ASN A 7 -24.06 11.69 2.11
C ASN A 7 -23.89 12.38 3.47
N ARG A 8 -22.68 12.37 4.03
CA ARG A 8 -22.39 12.93 5.36
C ARG A 8 -22.04 14.41 5.30
N ASP A 9 -21.21 14.80 4.34
CA ASP A 9 -20.79 16.19 4.14
C ASP A 9 -20.45 16.44 2.66
N PRO A 10 -21.46 16.68 1.81
CA PRO A 10 -21.23 16.83 0.38
C PRO A 10 -20.37 18.05 0.06
N ASP A 11 -20.50 19.16 0.80
CA ASP A 11 -19.73 20.38 0.53
C ASP A 11 -18.24 20.19 0.78
N PHE A 12 -17.88 19.42 1.81
CA PHE A 12 -16.49 19.08 2.09
C PHE A 12 -15.92 18.08 1.06
N PHE A 13 -16.69 17.06 0.68
CA PHE A 13 -16.17 15.95 -0.12
C PHE A 13 -16.37 16.09 -1.64
N LYS A 14 -17.11 17.09 -2.13
CA LYS A 14 -17.41 17.25 -3.57
C LYS A 14 -16.18 17.30 -4.48
N ASP A 15 -15.08 17.86 -3.97
CA ASP A 15 -13.82 18.00 -4.71
C ASP A 15 -12.76 16.96 -4.28
N THR A 16 -13.17 15.90 -3.57
CA THR A 16 -12.26 14.86 -3.09
C THR A 16 -12.20 13.67 -4.05
N LEU A 17 -11.00 13.32 -4.50
CA LEU A 17 -10.75 12.10 -5.26
C LEU A 17 -10.55 10.90 -4.31
N PHE A 18 -11.45 9.93 -4.37
CA PHE A 18 -11.30 8.67 -3.66
C PHE A 18 -10.61 7.64 -4.53
N VAL A 19 -9.45 7.15 -4.09
CA VAL A 19 -8.66 6.14 -4.80
C VAL A 19 -8.10 5.11 -3.83
N VAL A 20 -7.89 3.91 -4.35
CA VAL A 20 -7.33 2.77 -3.65
C VAL A 20 -5.95 2.50 -4.22
N ASP A 21 -4.99 2.31 -3.33
CA ASP A 21 -3.61 2.04 -3.68
C ASP A 21 -3.44 0.70 -4.44
N ASN A 22 -2.50 0.68 -5.38
CA ASN A 22 -2.24 -0.46 -6.25
C ASN A 22 -1.67 -1.68 -5.51
N LEU A 23 -1.01 -1.50 -4.36
CA LEU A 23 -0.36 -2.61 -3.64
C LEU A 23 -1.37 -3.65 -3.13
N HIS A 24 -2.55 -3.22 -2.73
CA HIS A 24 -3.58 -4.09 -2.16
C HIS A 24 -4.88 -4.12 -2.96
N TRP A 25 -4.89 -3.48 -4.15
CA TRP A 25 -6.04 -3.50 -5.06
C TRP A 25 -6.54 -4.92 -5.36
N GLY A 26 -5.64 -5.90 -5.46
CA GLY A 26 -6.01 -7.31 -5.68
C GLY A 26 -6.98 -7.89 -4.65
N ASN A 27 -7.09 -7.28 -3.48
CA ASN A 27 -8.02 -7.70 -2.42
C ASN A 27 -9.40 -7.01 -2.52
N HIS A 28 -9.57 -6.01 -3.40
CA HIS A 28 -10.82 -5.29 -3.60
C HIS A 28 -11.66 -5.96 -4.68
N THR A 29 -12.49 -6.94 -4.28
CA THR A 29 -13.37 -7.67 -5.20
C THR A 29 -14.70 -6.95 -5.50
N SER A 30 -15.15 -6.07 -4.61
CA SER A 30 -16.44 -5.38 -4.71
C SER A 30 -16.35 -3.94 -5.22
N CYS A 31 -15.14 -3.39 -5.35
CA CYS A 31 -14.94 -1.99 -5.74
C CYS A 31 -14.91 -1.85 -7.27
N SER A 32 -15.53 -0.80 -7.79
CA SER A 32 -15.40 -0.43 -9.20
C SER A 32 -13.95 -0.11 -9.55
N ARG A 33 -13.49 -0.53 -10.73
CA ARG A 33 -12.13 -0.25 -11.25
C ARG A 33 -11.80 1.24 -11.30
N VAL A 34 -12.80 2.12 -11.33
CA VAL A 34 -12.58 3.58 -11.30
C VAL A 34 -11.87 4.03 -10.01
N TYR A 35 -11.92 3.24 -8.94
CA TYR A 35 -11.22 3.54 -7.69
C TYR A 35 -9.76 3.07 -7.70
N GLU A 36 -9.30 2.31 -8.68
CA GLU A 36 -7.91 1.84 -8.72
C GLU A 36 -7.00 3.00 -9.15
N ALA A 37 -5.99 3.32 -8.34
CA ALA A 37 -5.09 4.46 -8.57
C ALA A 37 -4.41 4.45 -9.95
N LYS A 38 -4.18 3.29 -10.56
CA LYS A 38 -3.58 3.20 -11.90
C LYS A 38 -4.38 3.89 -13.01
N PHE A 39 -5.69 4.10 -12.83
CA PHE A 39 -6.53 4.77 -13.82
C PHE A 39 -6.54 6.29 -13.69
N HIS A 40 -5.76 6.84 -12.75
CA HIS A 40 -5.65 8.26 -12.46
C HIS A 40 -4.21 8.71 -12.78
N PRO A 41 -3.92 9.15 -14.03
CA PRO A 41 -2.58 9.53 -14.47
C PRO A 41 -1.94 10.63 -13.61
N GLU A 42 -2.74 11.50 -13.01
CA GLU A 42 -2.31 12.54 -12.08
C GLU A 42 -1.63 11.96 -10.82
N LEU A 43 -1.97 10.72 -10.45
CA LEU A 43 -1.36 10.02 -9.31
C LEU A 43 -0.14 9.18 -9.71
N SER A 44 0.19 9.07 -11.00
CA SER A 44 1.25 8.16 -11.47
C SER A 44 2.65 8.52 -10.96
N LYS A 45 2.84 9.76 -10.52
CA LYS A 45 4.13 10.29 -10.01
C LYS A 45 4.19 10.38 -8.49
N VAL A 46 3.11 10.03 -7.80
CA VAL A 46 2.99 10.18 -6.35
C VAL A 46 3.01 8.78 -5.72
N ASN A 47 3.84 8.61 -4.71
CA ASN A 47 3.74 7.40 -3.89
C ASN A 47 2.51 7.50 -3.00
N THR A 48 1.69 6.45 -3.00
CA THR A 48 0.62 6.35 -2.02
C THR A 48 1.21 6.16 -0.63
N GLN A 49 0.44 6.50 0.40
CA GLN A 49 0.85 6.31 1.79
C GLN A 49 1.30 4.85 2.08
N MET A 50 0.61 3.86 1.50
CA MET A 50 0.97 2.44 1.65
C MET A 50 2.36 2.13 1.07
N VAL A 51 2.65 2.67 -0.13
CA VAL A 51 3.97 2.53 -0.75
C VAL A 51 5.05 3.21 0.08
N GLU A 52 4.79 4.42 0.61
CA GLU A 52 5.75 5.14 1.44
C GLU A 52 6.09 4.40 2.75
N GLN A 53 5.07 3.87 3.43
CA GLN A 53 5.23 3.10 4.65
C GLN A 53 6.02 1.81 4.41
N ASN A 54 5.72 1.09 3.33
CA ASN A 54 6.45 -0.13 2.99
C ASN A 54 7.89 0.15 2.56
N ASN A 55 8.12 1.22 1.80
CA ASN A 55 9.49 1.66 1.48
C ASN A 55 10.26 2.06 2.74
N ALA A 56 9.61 2.67 3.74
CA ALA A 56 10.24 2.97 5.02
C ALA A 56 10.63 1.70 5.79
N LYS A 57 9.79 0.67 5.79
CA LYS A 57 10.11 -0.66 6.35
C LYS A 57 11.36 -1.26 5.68
N LEU A 58 11.42 -1.24 4.34
CA LEU A 58 12.55 -1.76 3.58
C LEU A 58 13.84 -0.96 3.80
N ARG A 59 13.76 0.37 3.95
CA ARG A 59 14.94 1.21 4.27
C ARG A 59 15.59 0.84 5.60
N LYS A 60 14.78 0.49 6.62
CA LYS A 60 15.30 0.01 7.92
C LYS A 60 16.01 -1.33 7.78
N LEU A 61 15.51 -2.21 6.92
CA LEU A 61 16.14 -3.50 6.67
C LEU A 61 17.48 -3.36 5.94
N LYS A 62 17.58 -2.42 4.99
CA LYS A 62 18.77 -2.22 4.14
C LYS A 62 20.06 -2.06 4.95
N SER A 63 20.05 -1.27 6.02
CA SER A 63 21.25 -1.04 6.85
C SER A 63 21.71 -2.30 7.59
N ASN A 64 20.79 -3.17 8.00
CA ASN A 64 21.14 -4.42 8.66
C ASN A 64 21.70 -5.43 7.67
N LEU A 65 21.08 -5.50 6.49
CA LEU A 65 21.48 -6.43 5.43
C LEU A 65 22.86 -6.11 4.84
N SER A 66 23.28 -4.84 4.80
CA SER A 66 24.56 -4.45 4.20
C SER A 66 25.80 -5.02 4.92
N TYR A 67 25.65 -5.46 6.17
CA TYR A 67 26.75 -6.06 6.95
C TYR A 67 26.76 -7.59 6.90
N MET A 68 25.83 -8.22 6.16
CA MET A 68 25.68 -9.66 6.11
C MET A 68 26.42 -10.27 4.91
N ASN A 69 26.86 -11.52 5.07
CA ASN A 69 27.24 -12.36 3.93
C ASN A 69 25.99 -12.75 3.11
N TYR A 70 26.20 -13.29 1.91
CA TYR A 70 25.12 -13.61 0.98
C TYR A 70 24.04 -14.54 1.57
N ASP A 71 24.44 -15.61 2.26
CA ASP A 71 23.49 -16.60 2.79
C ASP A 71 22.60 -16.00 3.88
N ASN A 72 23.18 -15.22 4.79
CA ASN A 72 22.45 -14.52 5.83
C ASN A 72 21.58 -13.41 5.26
N PHE A 73 22.08 -12.67 4.26
CA PHE A 73 21.33 -11.65 3.55
C PHE A 73 20.04 -12.23 2.95
N MET A 74 20.18 -13.32 2.18
CA MET A 74 19.04 -13.95 1.51
C MET A 74 18.03 -14.51 2.51
N SER A 75 18.51 -15.17 3.56
CA SER A 75 17.65 -15.74 4.60
C SER A 75 16.87 -14.65 5.35
N HIS A 76 17.54 -13.56 5.76
CA HIS A 76 16.89 -12.45 6.46
C HIS A 76 15.90 -11.69 5.56
N LEU A 77 16.27 -11.44 4.30
CA LEU A 77 15.40 -10.77 3.35
C LEU A 77 14.12 -11.59 3.10
N ASN A 78 14.27 -12.89 2.85
CA ASN A 78 13.14 -13.79 2.64
C ASN A 78 12.22 -13.86 3.87
N PHE A 79 12.80 -14.01 5.06
CA PHE A 79 12.02 -14.03 6.31
C PHE A 79 11.27 -12.72 6.54
N PHE A 80 11.93 -11.58 6.31
CA PHE A 80 11.31 -10.26 6.47
C PHE A 80 10.15 -10.03 5.50
N LEU A 81 10.35 -10.38 4.22
CA LEU A 81 9.30 -10.26 3.20
C LEU A 81 8.12 -11.19 3.52
N TRP A 82 8.40 -12.42 3.94
CA TRP A 82 7.37 -13.35 4.42
C TRP A 82 6.60 -12.77 5.60
N TYR A 83 7.28 -12.24 6.62
CA TYR A 83 6.66 -11.62 7.79
C TYR A 83 5.76 -10.43 7.39
N CYS A 84 6.25 -9.56 6.50
CA CYS A 84 5.47 -8.42 6.00
C CYS A 84 4.22 -8.89 5.25
N ASN A 85 4.34 -9.90 4.40
CA ASN A 85 3.21 -10.47 3.66
C ASN A 85 2.19 -11.15 4.61
N MET A 86 2.65 -11.78 5.69
CA MET A 86 1.79 -12.33 6.74
C MET A 86 1.05 -11.24 7.51
N GLU A 87 1.72 -10.15 7.93
CA GLU A 87 1.05 -9.00 8.54
C GLU A 87 -0.04 -8.41 7.63
N HIS A 88 0.23 -8.28 6.33
CA HIS A 88 -0.74 -7.78 5.37
C HIS A 88 -1.93 -8.73 5.14
N MET A 89 -1.78 -10.04 5.41
CA MET A 89 -2.90 -11.00 5.43
C MET A 89 -3.73 -10.96 6.73
N LEU A 90 -3.21 -10.34 7.80
CA LEU A 90 -3.86 -10.29 9.12
C LEU A 90 -4.81 -9.09 9.30
N PHE A 91 -4.81 -8.11 8.38
CA PHE A 91 -5.84 -7.04 8.32
C PHE A 91 -7.08 -7.46 7.51
N LYS A 92 -7.55 -8.70 7.71
CA LYS A 92 -8.90 -9.11 7.34
C LYS A 92 -9.83 -8.91 8.54
N ILE A 93 -10.32 -7.69 8.74
CA ILE A 93 -11.56 -7.41 9.49
C ILE A 93 -12.26 -6.24 8.80
#